data_AF-A0A2V7EYC4-F1
#
_entry.id   AF-A0A2V7EYC4-F1
#
_cell.length_a   1.000
_cell.length_b   1.000
_cell.length_c   1.000
_cell.angle_alpha   90.00
_cell.angle_beta   90.00
_cell.angle_gamma   90.00
#
_symmetry.space_group_name_H-M   'P 1'
#
loop_
_entity.id
_entity.type
_entity.pdbx_description
1 polymer ?
#
loop_
_entity_poly.entity_id
_entity_poly.type
_entity_poly.pdbx_seq_one_letter_code
_entity_poly.pdbx_strand_id
1 'polypeptide(L)' 'LLARIVAPTLIVRGERSLVLPREMAERMRAAIPLATLVEIPGAYHHLVLDDPAAFVRALDAFLAQ' A
#
# COMPACT_ATOMS: atom_id res chain seq x y z
N LEU A 1 2.02 9.04 16.61
CA LEU A 1 1.79 9.92 15.44
C LEU A 1 0.81 9.29 14.44
N LEU A 2 1.02 8.05 13.99
CA LEU A 2 0.15 7.38 12.99
C LEU A 2 -1.33 7.30 13.38
N ALA A 3 -1.66 6.98 14.64
CA ALA A 3 -3.05 6.91 15.10
C ALA A 3 -3.83 8.24 15.02
N ARG A 4 -3.16 9.38 14.76
CA ARG A 4 -3.80 10.68 14.55
C ARG A 4 -4.20 10.93 13.09
N ILE A 5 -3.80 10.06 12.16
CA ILE A 5 -4.20 10.14 10.76
C ILE A 5 -5.64 9.63 10.66
N VAL A 6 -6.56 10.55 10.38
CA VAL A 6 -8.01 10.27 10.25
C VAL A 6 -8.51 10.36 8.81
N ALA A 7 -7.62 10.67 7.85
CA ALA A 7 -7.95 10.60 6.43
C ALA A 7 -7.92 9.14 5.93
N PRO A 8 -8.77 8.75 4.96
CA PRO A 8 -8.62 7.50 4.23
C PRO A 8 -7.18 7.34 3.75
N THR A 9 -6.58 6.17 3.96
CA THR A 9 -5.17 5.93 3.65
C THR A 9 -5.04 4.64 2.85
N LEU A 10 -4.38 4.70 1.70
CA LEU A 10 -3.97 3.52 0.95
C LEU A 10 -2.48 3.26 1.16
N ILE A 11 -2.14 2.04 1.58
CA ILE A 11 -0.78 1.53 1.60
C ILE A 11 -0.67 0.52 0.45
N VAL A 12 0.27 0.73 -0.48
CA VAL A 12 0.55 -0.23 -1.55
C VAL A 12 1.99 -0.73 -1.41
N ARG A 13 2.18 -2.05 -1.46
CA ARG A 13 3.50 -2.69 -1.49
C ARG A 13 3.61 -3.69 -2.62
N GLY A 14 4.83 -3.97 -3.05
CA GLY A 14 5.11 -5.12 -3.90
C GLY A 14 5.40 -6.33 -3.03
N GLU A 15 4.91 -7.51 -3.44
CA GLU A 15 5.07 -8.77 -2.72
C GLU A 15 6.54 -9.02 -2.30
N ARG A 16 7.47 -8.75 -3.23
CA ARG A 16 8.91 -9.00 -3.11
C ARG A 16 9.70 -7.79 -2.62
N SER A 17 9.03 -6.73 -2.16
CA SER A 17 9.72 -5.54 -1.63
C SER A 17 10.50 -5.88 -0.35
N LEU A 18 11.83 -5.69 -0.41
CA LEU A 18 12.71 -5.74 0.77
C LEU A 18 12.74 -4.41 1.54
N VAL A 19 12.38 -3.30 0.88
CA VAL A 19 12.33 -1.96 1.48
C VAL A 19 11.07 -1.77 2.32
N LEU A 20 9.93 -2.30 1.86
CA LEU A 20 8.69 -2.38 2.63
C LEU A 20 8.27 -3.85 2.81
N PRO A 21 8.87 -4.57 3.78
CA PRO A 21 8.47 -5.94 4.10
C PRO A 21 7.00 -6.03 4.51
N ARG A 22 6.38 -7.19 4.28
CA ARG A 22 4.95 -7.42 4.59
C ARG A 22 4.60 -7.06 6.04
N GLU A 23 5.41 -7.49 7.00
CA GLU A 23 5.18 -7.23 8.42
C GLU A 23 5.14 -5.72 8.74
N MET A 24 6.04 -4.92 8.12
CA MET A 24 6.05 -3.48 8.32
C MET A 24 4.76 -2.84 7.77
N ALA A 25 4.32 -3.26 6.58
CA ALA A 25 3.08 -2.75 5.99
C ALA A 25 1.84 -3.10 6.84
N GLU A 26 1.77 -4.32 7.39
CA GLU A 26 0.70 -4.71 8.30
C GLU A 26 0.70 -3.90 9.59
N ARG A 27 1.89 -3.62 10.15
CA ARG A 27 2.03 -2.74 11.32
C ARG A 27 1.56 -1.31 11.02
N MET A 28 1.88 -0.78 9.84
CA MET A 28 1.38 0.53 9.40
C MET A 28 -0.15 0.53 9.25
N ARG A 29 -0.72 -0.49 8.58
CA ARG A 29 -2.16 -0.65 8.41
C ARG A 29 -2.89 -0.74 9.76
N ALA A 30 -2.35 -1.50 10.71
CA ALA A 30 -2.92 -1.61 12.06
C ALA A 30 -2.83 -0.31 12.88
N ALA A 31 -1.85 0.55 12.60
CA ALA A 31 -1.62 1.79 13.35
C ALA A 31 -2.39 3.01 12.81
N ILE A 32 -2.96 2.92 11.59
CA ILE A 32 -3.71 4.00 10.94
C ILE A 32 -5.19 3.57 10.84
N PRO A 33 -6.14 4.21 11.55
CA PRO A 33 -7.51 3.73 11.70
C PRO A 33 -8.26 3.44 10.39
N LEU A 34 -8.03 4.24 9.34
CA LEU A 34 -8.71 4.13 8.05
C LEU A 34 -7.76 3.65 6.93
N ALA A 35 -6.72 2.91 7.29
CA ALA A 35 -5.79 2.38 6.29
C ALA A 35 -6.27 1.07 5.65
N THR A 36 -6.13 1.01 4.34
CA THR A 36 -6.19 -0.21 3.55
C THR A 36 -4.78 -0.60 3.08
N LEU A 37 -4.54 -1.89 2.91
CA LEU A 37 -3.28 -2.42 2.41
C LEU A 37 -3.54 -3.25 1.16
N VAL A 38 -2.83 -2.93 0.08
CA VAL A 38 -2.81 -3.68 -1.17
C VAL A 38 -1.39 -4.19 -1.42
N GLU A 39 -1.29 -5.46 -1.77
CA GLU A 39 -0.03 -6.09 -2.18
C GLU A 39 -0.10 -6.44 -3.68
N ILE A 40 0.89 -6.00 -4.45
CA ILE A 40 1.01 -6.31 -5.88
C ILE A 40 1.88 -7.57 -6.04
N PRO A 41 1.32 -8.70 -6.52
CA PRO A 41 2.07 -9.94 -6.71
C PRO A 41 3.24 -9.76 -7.67
N GLY A 42 4.38 -10.40 -7.38
CA GLY A 42 5.58 -10.36 -8.22
C GLY A 42 6.36 -9.05 -8.23
N ALA A 43 5.77 -7.92 -7.83
CA ALA A 43 6.44 -6.61 -7.79
C ALA A 43 7.45 -6.49 -6.64
N TYR A 44 8.50 -5.70 -6.86
CA TYR A 44 9.53 -5.36 -5.88
C TYR A 44 9.19 -4.02 -5.21
N HIS A 45 10.12 -3.07 -5.13
CA HIS A 45 9.91 -1.81 -4.42
C HIS A 45 9.33 -0.71 -5.32
N HIS A 46 9.73 -0.67 -6.58
CA HIS A 46 9.36 0.41 -7.49
C HIS A 46 8.09 0.04 -8.26
N LEU A 47 6.94 0.08 -7.60
CA LEU A 47 5.65 -0.39 -8.14
C LEU A 47 5.28 0.26 -9.48
N VAL A 48 5.55 1.56 -9.61
CA VAL A 48 5.32 2.34 -10.83
C VAL A 48 6.22 1.93 -12.00
N LEU A 49 7.26 1.13 -11.76
CA LEU A 49 8.14 0.54 -12.77
C LEU A 49 7.85 -0.95 -12.96
N ASP A 50 7.64 -1.69 -11.86
CA ASP A 50 7.48 -3.14 -11.88
C ASP A 50 6.13 -3.57 -12.49
N ASP A 51 5.03 -2.93 -12.07
CA ASP A 51 3.70 -3.13 -12.64
C ASP A 51 2.88 -1.83 -12.55
N PRO A 52 3.09 -0.90 -13.50
CA PRO A 52 2.41 0.39 -13.50
C PRO A 52 0.88 0.23 -13.56
N ALA A 53 0.39 -0.79 -14.28
CA ALA A 53 -1.04 -1.01 -14.46
C ALA A 53 -1.70 -1.50 -13.16
N ALA A 54 -1.06 -2.42 -12.42
CA ALA A 54 -1.55 -2.85 -11.12
C ALA A 54 -1.55 -1.72 -10.09
N PHE A 55 -0.50 -0.89 -10.08
CA PHE A 55 -0.44 0.28 -9.20
C PHE A 55 -1.58 1.27 -9.50
N VAL A 56 -1.80 1.61 -10.77
CA VAL A 56 -2.89 2.51 -11.18
C VAL A 56 -4.25 1.94 -10.81
N ARG A 57 -4.51 0.64 -11.03
CA ARG A 57 -5.78 0.01 -10.61
C ARG A 57 -6.03 0.14 -9.10
N ALA A 58 -5.01 -0.06 -8.26
CA ALA A 58 -5.13 0.09 -6.82
C ALA A 58 -5.42 1.55 -6.43
N LEU A 59 -4.78 2.51 -7.12
CA LEU A 59 -4.99 3.93 -6.91
C LEU A 59 -6.39 4.38 -7.33
N ASP A 60 -6.85 3.99 -8.52
CA ASP A 60 -8.19 4.33 -9.03
C ASP A 60 -9.29 3.80 -8.11
N ALA A 61 -9.15 2.56 -7.64
CA ALA A 61 -10.10 1.95 -6.70
C ALA A 61 -10.18 2.69 -5.36
N PHE A 62 -9.07 3.29 -4.90
CA PHE A 62 -9.04 4.10 -3.69
C PHE A 62 -9.62 5.51 -3.91
N LEU A 63 -9.34 6.12 -5.06
CA LEU A 63 -9.83 7.47 -5.37
C LEU A 63 -11.33 7.52 -5.71
N ALA A 64 -11.93 6.40 -6.09
CA ALA A 64 -13.35 6.27 -6.37
C ALA A 64 -14.23 5.99 -5.14
N GLN A 65 -13.65 5.96 -3.94
CA GLN A 65 -14.35 5.71 -2.67
C GLN A 65 -15.16 6.90 -2.15
#